data_AF-A0A9D2PL18-F1
#
_entry.id   AF-A0A9D2PL18-F1
#
_cell.length_a   1.000
_cell.length_b   1.000
_cell.length_c   1.000
_cell.angle_alpha   90.00
_cell.angle_beta   90.00
_cell.angle_gamma   90.00
#
_symmetry.space_group_name_H-M   'P 1'
#
loop_
_entity.id
_entity.type
_entity.pdbx_description
1 polymer ?
#
loop_
_entity_poly.entity_id
_entity_poly.type
_entity_poly.pdbx_seq_one_letter_code
_entity_poly.pdbx_strand_id
1 'polypeptide(L)'
;MYRVVKALNHNAVLALESSANKEYLILGKGIGFGKKVSQRIEPSEDCTVYSLTAVSKRGRAAELLKEIQPVYLEMADAILNEAEREFGELDREVLFPMADHIAFAVKRIEKGEIITNLLTQDIQVLFYKEYKAASLIRPLLWKEKQIEIPDDEIGYVALHVHSAICGEKVSSAMQIAAAVRECVSMIEKDMGKEIPIQTLSYNRLMNHIKYMAARAMAGEKLKLNMNQYISKEFPESYRIASTVCEHLGKHLKKTLSDTEIGYLAMHIERVYTDEE
;
A
#
# COMPACT_ATOMS: atom_id res chain seq x y z
N MET A 1 8.56 31.95 -0.92
CA MET A 1 7.65 32.82 -0.13
C MET A 1 6.21 32.66 -0.63
N TYR A 2 5.29 32.35 0.28
CA TYR A 2 3.88 32.09 -0.04
C TYR A 2 2.98 33.16 0.58
N ARG A 3 1.83 33.42 -0.05
CA ARG A 3 0.80 34.33 0.44
C ARG A 3 -0.42 33.54 0.87
N VAL A 4 -0.83 33.66 2.13
CA VAL A 4 -1.99 32.97 2.69
C VAL A 4 -3.26 33.37 1.93
N VAL A 5 -3.96 32.40 1.37
CA VAL A 5 -5.31 32.56 0.82
C VAL A 5 -6.32 32.30 1.93
N LYS A 6 -6.14 31.20 2.67
CA LYS A 6 -7.04 30.80 3.75
C LYS A 6 -6.31 29.92 4.76
N ALA A 7 -6.45 30.22 6.05
CA ALA A 7 -6.12 29.26 7.10
C ALA A 7 -7.26 28.23 7.18
N LEU A 8 -6.96 26.95 6.92
CA LEU A 8 -7.95 25.87 6.96
C LEU A 8 -8.21 25.43 8.41
N ASN A 9 -7.13 25.33 9.20
CA ASN A 9 -7.14 25.21 10.65
C ASN A 9 -5.76 25.63 11.22
N HIS A 10 -5.41 25.21 12.45
CA HIS A 10 -4.12 25.54 13.05
C HIS A 10 -2.92 24.91 12.34
N ASN A 11 -3.10 23.79 11.62
CA ASN A 11 -2.02 23.00 11.04
C ASN A 11 -2.03 22.94 9.50
N ALA A 12 -3.02 23.57 8.85
CA ALA A 12 -3.20 23.54 7.42
C ALA A 12 -3.55 24.93 6.87
N VAL A 13 -2.84 25.34 5.81
CA VAL A 13 -3.01 26.63 5.14
C VAL A 13 -3.06 26.45 3.63
N LEU A 14 -4.05 27.08 2.99
CA LEU A 14 -4.08 27.28 1.55
C LEU A 14 -3.33 28.58 1.23
N ALA A 15 -2.35 28.51 0.32
CA ALA A 15 -1.52 29.65 -0.04
C ALA A 15 -1.25 29.72 -1.55
N LEU A 16 -0.88 30.92 -2.01
CA LEU A 16 -0.40 31.18 -3.37
C LEU A 16 1.10 31.39 -3.34
N GLU A 17 1.81 30.77 -4.27
CA GLU A 17 3.21 31.09 -4.52
C GLU A 17 3.33 32.49 -5.16
N SER A 18 4.20 33.33 -4.59
CA SER A 18 4.26 34.76 -4.93
C SER A 18 4.74 35.05 -6.37
N SER A 19 5.48 34.13 -7.00
CA SER A 19 6.06 34.28 -8.34
C SER A 19 5.15 33.73 -9.45
N ALA A 20 4.54 32.57 -9.24
CA ALA A 20 3.77 31.86 -10.27
C ALA A 20 2.25 31.94 -10.07
N ASN A 21 1.78 32.50 -8.95
CA ASN A 21 0.36 32.56 -8.56
C ASN A 21 -0.34 31.19 -8.61
N LYS A 22 0.41 30.12 -8.32
CA LYS A 22 -0.08 28.74 -8.21
C LYS A 22 -0.54 28.48 -6.78
N GLU A 23 -1.60 27.70 -6.63
CA GLU A 23 -2.17 27.32 -5.32
C GLU A 23 -1.44 26.12 -4.73
N TYR A 24 -1.18 26.20 -3.42
CA TYR A 24 -0.51 25.17 -2.64
C TYR A 24 -1.24 24.97 -1.32
N LEU A 25 -1.27 23.71 -0.86
CA LEU A 25 -1.61 23.33 0.51
C LEU A 25 -0.30 23.23 1.30
N ILE A 26 -0.23 23.89 2.45
CA ILE A 26 0.90 23.81 3.36
C ILE A 26 0.41 23.17 4.65
N LEU A 27 1.00 22.04 5.01
CA LEU A 27 0.74 21.30 6.25
C LEU A 27 1.93 21.43 7.18
N GLY A 28 1.67 21.61 8.47
CA GLY A 28 2.72 21.73 9.48
C GLY A 28 2.17 22.21 10.81
N LYS A 29 2.75 21.75 11.91
CA LYS A 29 2.25 22.05 13.26
C LYS A 29 2.23 23.56 13.52
N GLY A 30 1.04 24.12 13.73
CA GLY A 30 0.84 25.54 14.01
C GLY A 30 1.01 26.49 12.82
N ILE A 31 1.19 26.01 11.58
CA ILE A 31 1.42 26.87 10.40
C ILE A 31 0.28 27.85 10.14
N GLY A 32 -0.96 27.44 10.47
CA GLY A 32 -2.16 28.27 10.31
C GLY A 32 -2.56 29.06 11.55
N PHE A 33 -1.91 28.83 12.70
CA PHE A 33 -2.25 29.51 13.95
C PHE A 33 -2.01 31.02 13.85
N GLY A 34 -3.07 31.80 14.06
CA GLY A 34 -3.03 33.27 14.00
C GLY A 34 -2.75 33.87 12.61
N LYS A 35 -2.75 33.06 11.54
CA LYS A 35 -2.49 33.56 10.18
C LYS A 35 -3.70 34.27 9.60
N LYS A 36 -3.46 35.39 8.92
CA LYS A 36 -4.50 36.19 8.24
C LYS A 36 -4.37 36.07 6.72
N VAL A 37 -5.50 36.26 6.03
CA VAL A 37 -5.53 36.33 4.55
C VAL A 37 -4.54 37.40 4.08
N SER A 38 -3.84 37.13 2.97
CA SER A 38 -2.79 37.97 2.38
C SER A 38 -1.49 38.10 3.18
N GLN A 39 -1.39 37.47 4.37
CA GLN A 39 -0.14 37.41 5.11
C GLN A 39 0.89 36.60 4.32
N ARG A 40 2.15 37.06 4.33
CA ARG A 40 3.27 36.30 3.76
C ARG A 40 3.77 35.29 4.79
N ILE A 41 4.05 34.08 4.33
CA ILE A 41 4.60 33.00 5.12
C ILE A 41 5.75 32.33 4.37
N GLU A 42 6.73 31.89 5.14
CA GLU A 42 7.80 31.01 4.70
C GLU A 42 7.65 29.74 5.54
N PRO A 43 7.23 28.63 4.92
CA PRO A 43 7.14 27.34 5.59
C PRO A 43 8.51 26.99 6.20
N SER A 44 8.50 26.48 7.43
CA SER A 44 9.71 25.90 8.04
C SER A 44 10.05 24.58 7.36
N GLU A 45 11.24 24.03 7.64
CA GLU A 45 11.66 22.71 7.14
C GLU A 45 10.70 21.59 7.58
N ASP A 46 10.07 21.74 8.76
CA ASP A 46 9.07 20.80 9.28
C ASP A 46 7.69 20.89 8.59
N CYS A 47 7.50 21.82 7.64
CA CYS A 47 6.25 21.95 6.91
C CYS A 47 6.35 21.25 5.56
N THR A 48 5.30 20.54 5.17
CA THR A 48 5.18 19.95 3.84
C THR A 48 4.34 20.84 2.94
N VAL A 49 4.81 21.08 1.72
CA VAL A 49 4.15 21.91 0.72
C VAL A 49 3.68 21.05 -0.45
N TYR A 50 2.37 21.05 -0.68
CA TYR A 50 1.70 20.27 -1.71
C TYR A 50 1.15 21.18 -2.81
N SER A 51 1.52 20.91 -4.06
CA SER A 51 0.94 21.62 -5.20
C SER A 51 -0.50 21.19 -5.43
N LEU A 52 -1.41 22.16 -5.61
CA LEU A 52 -2.81 21.89 -5.98
C LEU A 52 -3.04 21.86 -7.49
N THR A 53 -1.96 21.90 -8.29
CA THR A 53 -2.06 21.78 -9.75
C THR A 53 -2.21 20.33 -10.23
N ALA A 54 -1.98 19.35 -9.37
CA ALA A 54 -2.11 17.93 -9.69
C ALA A 54 -3.57 17.58 -10.03
N VAL A 55 -3.74 16.77 -11.08
CA VAL A 55 -5.04 16.30 -11.57
C VAL A 55 -5.09 14.79 -11.43
N SER A 56 -6.04 14.31 -10.62
CA SER A 56 -6.29 12.87 -10.46
C SER A 56 -7.53 12.45 -11.23
N LYS A 57 -7.79 11.13 -11.30
CA LYS A 57 -9.05 10.60 -11.87
C LYS A 57 -10.32 11.09 -11.15
N ARG A 58 -10.22 11.51 -9.89
CA ARG A 58 -11.35 12.03 -9.10
C ARG A 58 -11.55 13.54 -9.20
N GLY A 59 -10.67 14.25 -9.92
CA GLY A 59 -10.73 15.71 -10.06
C GLY A 59 -9.41 16.39 -9.71
N ARG A 60 -9.42 17.72 -9.68
CA ARG A 60 -8.24 18.53 -9.31
C ARG A 60 -8.04 18.48 -7.80
N ALA A 61 -6.80 18.47 -7.32
CA ALA A 61 -6.51 18.49 -5.88
C ALA A 61 -7.21 19.65 -5.15
N ALA A 62 -7.35 20.81 -5.81
CA ALA A 62 -8.09 21.97 -5.29
C ALA A 62 -9.60 21.72 -5.08
N GLU A 63 -10.22 20.81 -5.83
CA GLU A 63 -11.63 20.44 -5.67
C GLU A 63 -11.80 19.49 -4.49
N LEU A 64 -10.98 18.43 -4.42
CA LEU A 64 -10.95 17.49 -3.30
C LEU A 64 -10.72 18.21 -1.96
N LEU A 65 -9.85 19.21 -1.94
CA LEU A 65 -9.57 20.02 -0.74
C LEU A 65 -10.82 20.69 -0.16
N LYS A 66 -11.83 21.01 -0.97
CA LYS A 66 -13.07 21.66 -0.49
C LYS A 66 -13.98 20.70 0.28
N GLU A 67 -13.88 19.41 0.00
CA GLU A 67 -14.75 18.38 0.58
C GLU A 67 -14.09 17.65 1.75
N ILE A 68 -12.76 17.63 1.81
CA ILE A 68 -11.98 16.93 2.83
C ILE A 68 -11.74 17.85 4.04
N GLN A 69 -12.12 17.37 5.24
CA GLN A 69 -11.76 18.08 6.48
C GLN A 69 -10.24 18.09 6.66
N PRO A 70 -9.62 19.22 7.07
CA PRO A 70 -8.16 19.34 7.17
C PRO A 70 -7.48 18.25 8.01
N VAL A 71 -8.16 17.75 9.04
CA VAL A 71 -7.67 16.67 9.91
C VAL A 71 -7.30 15.39 9.13
N TYR A 72 -8.01 15.07 8.05
CA TYR A 72 -7.70 13.88 7.23
C TYR A 72 -6.48 14.09 6.33
N LEU A 73 -6.22 15.33 5.92
CA LEU A 73 -4.98 15.70 5.20
C LEU A 73 -3.79 15.60 6.15
N GLU A 74 -3.94 16.07 7.39
CA GLU A 74 -2.90 15.94 8.43
C GLU A 74 -2.60 14.48 8.76
N MET A 75 -3.62 13.62 8.82
CA MET A 75 -3.44 12.18 9.03
C MET A 75 -2.71 11.52 7.86
N ALA A 76 -3.10 11.83 6.61
CA ALA A 76 -2.42 11.31 5.43
C ALA A 76 -0.96 11.81 5.36
N ASP A 77 -0.70 13.08 5.66
CA ASP A 77 0.65 13.64 5.74
C ASP A 77 1.50 12.95 6.80
N ALA A 78 0.96 12.71 7.99
CA ALA A 78 1.66 11.97 9.05
C ALA A 78 2.04 10.55 8.62
N ILE A 79 1.17 9.84 7.89
CA ILE A 79 1.44 8.50 7.35
C ILE A 79 2.52 8.56 6.27
N LEU A 80 2.45 9.54 5.36
CA LEU A 80 3.46 9.74 4.32
C LEU A 80 4.82 10.12 4.91
N ASN A 81 4.85 10.93 5.96
CA ASN A 81 6.08 11.25 6.68
C ASN A 81 6.69 10.00 7.33
N GLU A 82 5.88 9.12 7.93
CA GLU A 82 6.38 7.85 8.48
C GLU A 82 6.87 6.90 7.37
N ALA A 83 6.16 6.82 6.25
CA ALA A 83 6.58 6.03 5.10
C ALA A 83 7.91 6.58 4.50
N GLU A 84 8.06 7.89 4.36
CA GLU A 84 9.27 8.50 3.78
C GLU A 84 10.51 8.23 4.66
N ARG A 85 10.32 8.14 5.98
CA ARG A 85 11.39 7.74 6.91
C ARG A 85 11.84 6.29 6.73
N GLU A 86 10.93 5.40 6.34
CA GLU A 86 11.21 3.97 6.16
C GLU A 86 11.72 3.65 4.74
N PHE A 87 11.23 4.35 3.71
CA PHE A 87 11.44 4.01 2.30
C PHE A 87 12.27 5.02 1.51
N GLY A 88 12.52 6.22 2.05
CA GLY A 88 13.12 7.33 1.31
C GLY A 88 12.08 8.11 0.50
N GLU A 89 12.50 8.75 -0.59
CA GLU A 89 11.66 9.63 -1.41
C GLU A 89 10.37 8.94 -1.91
N LEU A 90 9.24 9.64 -1.81
CA LEU A 90 7.91 9.16 -2.19
C LEU A 90 7.18 10.11 -3.13
N ASP A 91 6.26 9.58 -3.94
CA ASP A 91 5.27 10.39 -4.64
C ASP A 91 4.21 10.91 -3.64
N ARG A 92 4.38 12.16 -3.23
CA ARG A 92 3.48 12.87 -2.31
C ARG A 92 2.16 13.32 -2.96
N GLU A 93 1.94 13.14 -4.27
CA GLU A 93 0.63 13.42 -4.89
C GLU A 93 -0.49 12.51 -4.34
N VAL A 94 -0.12 11.35 -3.78
CA VAL A 94 -1.06 10.42 -3.14
C VAL A 94 -1.75 10.99 -1.90
N LEU A 95 -1.30 12.12 -1.34
CA LEU A 95 -1.91 12.77 -0.18
C LEU A 95 -3.43 12.92 -0.33
N PHE A 96 -3.87 13.50 -1.44
CA PHE A 96 -5.29 13.80 -1.67
C PHE A 96 -6.15 12.54 -1.80
N PRO A 97 -5.83 11.54 -2.65
CA PRO A 97 -6.62 10.32 -2.70
C PRO A 97 -6.56 9.52 -1.39
N MET A 98 -5.45 9.53 -0.65
CA MET A 98 -5.37 8.88 0.66
C MET A 98 -6.27 9.58 1.70
N ALA A 99 -6.22 10.92 1.78
CA ALA A 99 -7.07 11.69 2.70
C ALA A 99 -8.56 11.55 2.36
N ASP A 100 -8.91 11.52 1.08
CA ASP A 100 -10.27 11.25 0.60
C ASP A 100 -10.75 9.83 0.98
N HIS A 101 -9.88 8.82 0.83
CA HIS A 101 -10.18 7.45 1.29
C HIS A 101 -10.44 7.42 2.79
N ILE A 102 -9.56 8.02 3.60
CA ILE A 102 -9.72 8.08 5.07
C ILE A 102 -11.03 8.80 5.43
N ALA A 103 -11.33 9.94 4.82
CA ALA A 103 -12.55 10.69 5.07
C ALA A 103 -13.80 9.87 4.74
N PHE A 104 -13.78 9.12 3.64
CA PHE A 104 -14.87 8.25 3.22
C PHE A 104 -15.03 7.04 4.14
N ALA A 105 -13.93 6.38 4.51
CA ALA A 105 -13.92 5.26 5.45
C ALA A 105 -14.52 5.67 6.80
N VAL A 106 -14.08 6.82 7.35
CA VAL A 106 -14.61 7.37 8.60
C VAL A 106 -16.13 7.62 8.50
N LYS A 107 -16.58 8.29 7.44
CA LYS A 107 -18.01 8.58 7.22
C LYS A 107 -18.86 7.30 7.18
N ARG A 108 -18.28 6.19 6.71
CA ARG A 108 -18.96 4.89 6.66
C ARG A 108 -18.98 4.19 8.01
N ILE A 109 -17.85 4.20 8.72
CA ILE A 109 -17.76 3.66 10.08
C ILE A 109 -18.75 4.35 11.01
N GLU A 110 -18.89 5.68 10.91
CA GLU A 110 -19.88 6.46 11.67
C GLU A 110 -21.34 6.06 11.37
N LYS A 111 -21.61 5.49 10.18
CA LYS A 111 -22.92 4.96 9.80
C LYS A 111 -23.12 3.49 10.18
N GLY A 112 -22.10 2.84 10.76
CA GLY A 112 -22.09 1.40 11.02
C GLY A 112 -21.86 0.54 9.77
N GLU A 113 -21.38 1.13 8.67
CA GLU A 113 -21.08 0.42 7.42
C GLU A 113 -19.62 -0.08 7.42
N ILE A 114 -19.40 -1.32 7.83
CA ILE A 114 -18.06 -1.93 7.86
C ILE A 114 -17.74 -2.55 6.49
N ILE A 115 -16.59 -2.21 5.90
CA ILE A 115 -16.04 -2.95 4.75
C ILE A 115 -15.29 -4.15 5.25
N THR A 116 -15.51 -5.30 4.63
CA THR A 116 -14.61 -6.44 4.75
C THR A 116 -13.67 -6.50 3.54
N ASN A 117 -12.37 -6.57 3.79
CA ASN A 117 -11.38 -6.84 2.76
C ASN A 117 -10.82 -8.25 2.94
N LEU A 118 -11.17 -9.15 2.01
CA LEU A 118 -10.77 -10.56 2.05
C LEU A 118 -9.26 -10.77 1.92
N LEU A 119 -8.52 -9.74 1.50
CA LEU A 119 -7.07 -9.76 1.31
C LEU A 119 -6.32 -9.02 2.43
N THR A 120 -6.96 -8.58 3.52
CA THR A 120 -6.26 -7.80 4.56
C THR A 120 -5.04 -8.51 5.12
N GLN A 121 -5.17 -9.80 5.42
CA GLN A 121 -4.04 -10.58 5.94
C GLN A 121 -2.95 -10.77 4.88
N ASP A 122 -3.36 -10.94 3.61
CA ASP A 122 -2.43 -11.01 2.48
C ASP A 122 -1.66 -9.70 2.32
N ILE A 123 -2.35 -8.56 2.41
CA ILE A 123 -1.78 -7.21 2.36
C ILE A 123 -0.82 -6.98 3.53
N GLN A 124 -1.18 -7.39 4.75
CA GLN A 124 -0.32 -7.25 5.93
C GLN A 124 1.01 -7.96 5.78
N VAL A 125 1.03 -9.12 5.12
CA VAL A 125 2.26 -9.88 4.90
C VAL A 125 3.02 -9.37 3.67
N LEU A 126 2.31 -9.14 2.56
CA LEU A 126 2.92 -8.69 1.30
C LEU A 126 3.48 -7.28 1.41
N PHE A 127 2.80 -6.38 2.10
CA PHE A 127 3.15 -4.97 2.23
C PHE A 127 3.38 -4.61 3.70
N TYR A 128 4.10 -5.46 4.43
CA TYR A 128 4.27 -5.35 5.88
C TYR A 128 4.76 -3.98 6.35
N LYS A 129 5.77 -3.42 5.67
CA LYS A 129 6.33 -2.12 6.04
C LYS A 129 5.35 -1.00 5.72
N GLU A 130 4.65 -1.08 4.59
CA GLU A 130 3.61 -0.14 4.19
C GLU A 130 2.41 -0.18 5.16
N TYR A 131 1.99 -1.39 5.57
CA TYR A 131 0.94 -1.60 6.56
C TYR A 131 1.33 -1.04 7.93
N LYS A 132 2.59 -1.22 8.33
CA LYS A 132 3.12 -0.66 9.58
C LYS A 132 3.07 0.88 9.56
N ALA A 133 3.47 1.51 8.46
CA ALA A 133 3.35 2.97 8.31
C ALA A 133 1.88 3.42 8.31
N ALA A 134 1.03 2.73 7.54
CA ALA A 134 -0.41 2.99 7.50
C ALA A 134 -1.10 2.85 8.86
N SER A 135 -0.65 1.92 9.71
CA SER A 135 -1.20 1.66 11.04
C SER A 135 -1.12 2.87 11.97
N LEU A 136 -0.30 3.88 11.66
CA LEU A 136 -0.28 5.16 12.38
C LEU A 136 -1.65 5.85 12.36
N ILE A 137 -2.50 5.57 11.37
CA ILE A 137 -3.86 6.12 11.30
C ILE A 137 -4.72 5.75 12.53
N ARG A 138 -4.49 4.57 13.12
CA ARG A 138 -5.29 4.03 14.23
C ARG A 138 -5.22 4.94 15.48
N PRO A 139 -4.04 5.24 16.05
CA PRO A 139 -3.95 6.15 17.19
C PRO A 139 -4.35 7.60 16.82
N LEU A 140 -4.13 8.04 15.58
CA LEU A 140 -4.52 9.39 15.14
C LEU A 140 -6.05 9.55 15.11
N LEU A 141 -6.77 8.60 14.50
CA LEU A 141 -8.24 8.62 14.44
C LEU A 141 -8.87 8.47 15.82
N TRP A 142 -8.32 7.59 16.66
CA TRP A 142 -8.78 7.46 18.03
C TRP A 142 -8.67 8.79 18.77
N LYS A 143 -7.50 9.43 18.72
CA LYS A 143 -7.27 10.71 19.41
C LYS A 143 -8.18 11.83 18.92
N GLU A 144 -8.33 12.01 17.61
CA GLU A 144 -9.03 13.16 17.02
C GLU A 144 -10.54 12.97 16.90
N LYS A 145 -11.01 11.72 16.75
CA LYS A 145 -12.42 11.40 16.46
C LYS A 145 -13.04 10.36 17.38
N GLN A 146 -12.26 9.67 18.23
CA GLN A 146 -12.71 8.53 19.04
C GLN A 146 -13.30 7.40 18.17
N ILE A 147 -12.75 7.22 16.97
CA ILE A 147 -13.17 6.19 16.02
C ILE A 147 -12.12 5.09 16.00
N GLU A 148 -12.59 3.85 16.20
CA GLU A 148 -11.78 2.66 15.99
C GLU A 148 -11.84 2.25 14.52
N ILE A 149 -10.70 2.32 13.84
CA ILE A 149 -10.58 1.92 12.44
C ILE A 149 -10.33 0.40 12.33
N PRO A 150 -11.06 -0.34 11.48
CA PRO A 150 -10.81 -1.76 11.28
C PRO A 150 -9.51 -1.99 10.49
N ASP A 151 -8.90 -3.16 10.68
CA ASP A 151 -7.66 -3.55 9.96
C ASP A 151 -7.83 -3.55 8.44
N ASP A 152 -9.05 -3.81 7.96
CA ASP A 152 -9.36 -3.80 6.53
C ASP A 152 -9.16 -2.42 5.88
N GLU A 153 -9.50 -1.36 6.61
CA GLU A 153 -9.27 0.02 6.16
C GLU A 153 -7.78 0.39 6.25
N ILE A 154 -7.06 -0.09 7.26
CA ILE A 154 -5.60 0.05 7.32
C ILE A 154 -4.95 -0.66 6.14
N GLY A 155 -5.48 -1.81 5.73
CA GLY A 155 -5.08 -2.52 4.53
C GLY A 155 -5.19 -1.64 3.28
N TYR A 156 -6.32 -0.94 3.08
CA TYR A 156 -6.46 -0.01 1.96
C TYR A 156 -5.49 1.17 2.03
N VAL A 157 -5.29 1.74 3.22
CA VAL A 157 -4.31 2.84 3.41
C VAL A 157 -2.89 2.35 3.12
N ALA A 158 -2.53 1.11 3.48
CA ALA A 158 -1.25 0.50 3.15
C ALA A 158 -1.02 0.43 1.63
N LEU A 159 -2.07 0.17 0.85
CA LEU A 159 -1.96 0.17 -0.61
C LEU A 159 -1.79 1.58 -1.20
N HIS A 160 -2.33 2.61 -0.56
CA HIS A 160 -2.01 4.00 -0.90
C HIS A 160 -0.54 4.33 -0.61
N VAL A 161 0.00 3.85 0.52
CA VAL A 161 1.44 3.98 0.83
C VAL A 161 2.27 3.26 -0.24
N HIS A 162 1.91 2.03 -0.61
CA HIS A 162 2.60 1.30 -1.67
C HIS A 162 2.60 2.05 -3.00
N SER A 163 1.45 2.62 -3.38
CA SER A 163 1.29 3.47 -4.57
C SER A 163 2.26 4.67 -4.56
N ALA A 164 2.48 5.28 -3.40
CA ALA A 164 3.43 6.38 -3.21
C ALA A 164 4.89 5.97 -3.47
N ILE A 165 5.25 4.73 -3.13
CA ILE A 165 6.63 4.22 -3.19
C ILE A 165 7.02 3.88 -4.62
N CYS A 166 6.15 3.19 -5.36
CA CYS A 166 6.48 2.63 -6.68
C CYS A 166 5.85 3.38 -7.85
N GLY A 167 5.01 4.39 -7.61
CA GLY A 167 4.27 5.11 -8.65
C GLY A 167 3.20 4.26 -9.35
N GLU A 168 2.87 3.10 -8.80
CA GLU A 168 1.80 2.24 -9.32
C GLU A 168 0.44 2.61 -8.72
N LYS A 169 -0.64 2.12 -9.33
CA LYS A 169 -2.01 2.34 -8.80
C LYS A 169 -2.30 1.34 -7.68
N VAL A 170 -3.09 1.77 -6.68
CA VAL A 170 -3.68 0.90 -5.64
C VAL A 170 -4.28 -0.38 -6.24
N SER A 171 -4.97 -0.27 -7.38
CA SER A 171 -5.57 -1.42 -8.07
C SER A 171 -4.55 -2.48 -8.51
N SER A 172 -3.33 -2.07 -8.87
CA SER A 172 -2.26 -2.99 -9.27
C SER A 172 -1.77 -3.79 -8.06
N ALA A 173 -1.54 -3.11 -6.93
CA ALA A 173 -1.15 -3.77 -5.69
C ALA A 173 -2.23 -4.74 -5.18
N MET A 174 -3.51 -4.39 -5.30
CA MET A 174 -4.63 -5.31 -5.04
C MET A 174 -4.63 -6.53 -5.96
N GLN A 175 -4.37 -6.35 -7.26
CA GLN A 175 -4.31 -7.45 -8.23
C GLN A 175 -3.16 -8.40 -7.90
N ILE A 176 -1.99 -7.88 -7.52
CA ILE A 176 -0.86 -8.69 -7.08
C ILE A 176 -1.23 -9.49 -5.83
N ALA A 177 -1.82 -8.87 -4.81
CA ALA A 177 -2.26 -9.58 -3.61
C ALA A 177 -3.28 -10.68 -3.92
N ALA A 178 -4.24 -10.40 -4.81
CA ALA A 178 -5.23 -11.37 -5.25
C ALA A 178 -4.60 -12.54 -6.01
N ALA A 179 -3.70 -12.26 -6.95
CA ALA A 179 -3.01 -13.29 -7.74
C ALA A 179 -2.15 -14.20 -6.85
N VAL A 180 -1.46 -13.61 -5.87
CA VAL A 180 -0.67 -14.36 -4.90
C VAL A 180 -1.58 -15.25 -4.04
N ARG A 181 -2.69 -14.72 -3.52
CA ARG A 181 -3.67 -15.49 -2.75
C ARG A 181 -4.27 -16.65 -3.54
N GLU A 182 -4.59 -16.41 -4.81
CA GLU A 182 -5.08 -17.45 -5.72
C GLU A 182 -4.05 -18.56 -5.92
N CYS A 183 -2.76 -18.21 -6.08
CA CYS A 183 -1.67 -19.19 -6.17
C CYS A 183 -1.57 -20.05 -4.89
N VAL A 184 -1.65 -19.44 -3.70
CA VAL A 184 -1.65 -20.19 -2.44
C VAL A 184 -2.86 -21.12 -2.35
N SER A 185 -4.04 -20.62 -2.72
CA SER A 185 -5.28 -21.42 -2.68
C SER A 185 -5.22 -22.61 -3.65
N MET A 186 -4.55 -22.47 -4.81
CA MET A 186 -4.30 -23.58 -5.72
C MET A 186 -3.40 -24.64 -5.08
N ILE A 187 -2.36 -24.22 -4.34
CA ILE A 187 -1.46 -25.12 -3.65
C ILE A 187 -2.21 -25.87 -2.55
N GLU A 188 -2.96 -25.17 -1.70
CA GLU A 188 -3.77 -25.78 -0.62
C GLU A 188 -4.77 -26.81 -1.16
N LYS A 189 -5.42 -26.48 -2.28
CA LYS A 189 -6.38 -27.37 -2.94
C LYS A 189 -5.70 -28.63 -3.49
N ASP A 190 -4.59 -28.48 -4.21
CA ASP A 190 -3.90 -29.62 -4.81
C ASP A 190 -3.22 -30.50 -3.74
N MET A 191 -2.75 -29.91 -2.63
CA MET A 191 -2.17 -30.63 -1.49
C MET A 191 -3.24 -31.20 -0.53
N GLY A 192 -4.51 -30.79 -0.67
CA GLY A 192 -5.62 -31.26 0.16
C GLY A 192 -5.56 -30.77 1.62
N LYS A 193 -4.81 -29.70 1.91
CA LYS A 193 -4.62 -29.17 3.27
C LYS A 193 -4.46 -27.65 3.23
N GLU A 194 -5.23 -26.96 4.08
CA GLU A 194 -5.12 -25.50 4.26
C GLU A 194 -3.93 -25.14 5.14
N ILE A 195 -3.31 -24.00 4.84
CA ILE A 195 -2.21 -23.43 5.63
C ILE A 195 -2.78 -22.25 6.42
N PRO A 196 -2.81 -22.30 7.76
CA PRO A 196 -3.34 -21.19 8.54
C PRO A 196 -2.56 -19.89 8.29
N ILE A 197 -3.28 -18.79 8.01
CA ILE A 197 -2.69 -17.54 7.50
C ILE A 197 -1.71 -16.89 8.49
N GLN A 198 -1.91 -17.11 9.79
CA GLN A 198 -1.03 -16.59 10.85
C GLN A 198 0.26 -17.41 11.04
N THR A 199 0.48 -18.45 10.24
CA THR A 199 1.67 -19.30 10.34
C THR A 199 2.88 -18.71 9.60
N LEU A 200 4.07 -19.08 10.07
CA LEU A 200 5.31 -18.78 9.36
C LEU A 200 5.34 -19.43 7.97
N SER A 201 4.75 -20.61 7.83
CA SER A 201 4.65 -21.36 6.57
C SER A 201 3.88 -20.57 5.52
N TYR A 202 2.71 -20.03 5.88
CA TYR A 202 1.92 -19.17 4.99
C TYR A 202 2.70 -17.93 4.57
N ASN A 203 3.29 -17.24 5.54
CA ASN A 203 4.05 -16.02 5.29
C ASN A 203 5.23 -16.25 4.34
N ARG A 204 5.98 -17.35 4.53
CA ARG A 204 7.09 -17.73 3.64
C ARG A 204 6.61 -18.04 2.24
N LEU A 205 5.62 -18.92 2.10
CA LEU A 205 5.11 -19.31 0.78
C LEU A 205 4.61 -18.10 0.00
N MET A 206 3.87 -17.22 0.67
CA MET A 206 3.33 -16.01 0.07
C MET A 206 4.44 -15.05 -0.39
N ASN A 207 5.48 -14.85 0.43
CA ASN A 207 6.64 -14.06 0.04
C ASN A 207 7.40 -14.69 -1.13
N HIS A 208 7.52 -16.03 -1.20
CA HIS A 208 8.16 -16.68 -2.35
C HIS A 208 7.40 -16.42 -3.65
N ILE A 209 6.06 -16.50 -3.62
CA ILE A 209 5.22 -16.18 -4.78
C ILE A 209 5.31 -14.69 -5.14
N LYS A 210 5.29 -13.79 -4.15
CA LYS A 210 5.49 -12.34 -4.34
C LYS A 210 6.80 -12.05 -5.07
N TYR A 211 7.91 -12.56 -4.56
CA TYR A 211 9.22 -12.31 -5.15
C TYR A 211 9.39 -13.00 -6.51
N MET A 212 8.74 -14.16 -6.72
CA MET A 212 8.65 -14.78 -8.04
C MET A 212 7.92 -13.86 -9.03
N ALA A 213 6.79 -13.25 -8.66
CA ALA A 213 6.09 -12.27 -9.48
C ALA A 213 6.97 -11.04 -9.78
N ALA A 214 7.63 -10.48 -8.76
CA ALA A 214 8.52 -9.34 -8.92
C ALA A 214 9.69 -9.62 -9.87
N ARG A 215 10.35 -10.79 -9.72
CA ARG A 215 11.43 -11.21 -10.64
C ARG A 215 10.92 -11.37 -12.06
N ALA A 216 9.75 -11.98 -12.25
CA ALA A 216 9.14 -12.14 -13.57
C ALA A 216 8.84 -10.79 -14.24
N MET A 217 8.40 -9.79 -13.46
CA MET A 217 8.18 -8.42 -13.95
C MET A 217 9.49 -7.70 -14.30
N ALA A 218 10.52 -7.84 -13.46
CA ALA A 218 11.84 -7.25 -13.68
C ALA A 218 12.68 -7.97 -14.75
N GLY A 219 12.28 -9.17 -15.19
CA GLY A 219 13.06 -10.01 -16.10
C GLY A 219 14.30 -10.64 -15.45
N GLU A 220 14.34 -10.66 -14.12
CA GLU A 220 15.42 -11.28 -13.34
C GLU A 220 15.31 -12.81 -13.41
N LYS A 221 16.47 -13.48 -13.50
CA LYS A 221 16.55 -14.94 -13.54
C LYS A 221 17.27 -15.48 -12.33
N LEU A 222 16.73 -16.54 -11.73
CA LEU A 222 17.43 -17.32 -10.72
C LEU A 222 18.68 -17.98 -11.33
N LYS A 223 19.80 -17.90 -10.62
CA LYS A 223 21.06 -18.54 -11.01
C LYS A 223 21.05 -20.05 -10.72
N LEU A 224 20.40 -20.45 -9.63
CA LEU A 224 20.31 -21.84 -9.21
C LEU A 224 19.11 -22.51 -9.90
N ASN A 225 19.34 -23.68 -10.48
CA ASN A 225 18.29 -24.53 -11.07
C ASN A 225 18.24 -25.86 -10.31
N MET A 226 17.12 -26.09 -9.62
CA MET A 226 16.89 -27.32 -8.82
C MET A 226 15.91 -28.29 -9.51
N ASN A 227 15.47 -28.00 -10.73
CA ASN A 227 14.36 -28.71 -11.36
C ASN A 227 14.61 -30.20 -11.51
N GLN A 228 15.82 -30.60 -11.90
CA GLN A 228 16.17 -32.02 -12.06
C GLN A 228 16.09 -32.81 -10.76
N TYR A 229 16.49 -32.20 -9.64
CA TYR A 229 16.45 -32.85 -8.33
C TYR A 229 15.01 -32.92 -7.81
N ILE A 230 14.34 -31.77 -7.76
CA ILE A 230 12.98 -31.67 -7.20
C ILE A 230 11.97 -32.48 -8.03
N SER A 231 12.07 -32.49 -9.36
CA SER A 231 11.16 -33.28 -10.20
C SER A 231 11.28 -34.80 -10.01
N LYS A 232 12.42 -35.29 -9.48
CA LYS A 232 12.65 -36.72 -9.21
C LYS A 232 12.26 -37.10 -7.79
N GLU A 233 12.74 -36.33 -6.81
CA GLU A 233 12.52 -36.65 -5.39
C GLU A 233 11.12 -36.23 -4.92
N PHE A 234 10.59 -35.12 -5.44
CA PHE A 234 9.31 -34.53 -5.03
C PHE A 234 8.43 -34.20 -6.25
N PRO A 235 8.03 -35.22 -7.04
CA PRO A 235 7.34 -35.02 -8.31
C PRO A 235 5.97 -34.32 -8.16
N GLU A 236 5.29 -34.51 -7.03
CA GLU A 236 4.00 -33.87 -6.75
C GLU A 236 4.16 -32.36 -6.54
N SER A 237 5.04 -31.93 -5.63
CA SER A 237 5.37 -30.52 -5.41
C SER A 237 5.87 -29.84 -6.69
N TYR A 238 6.66 -30.55 -7.51
CA TYR A 238 7.08 -30.05 -8.83
C TYR A 238 5.91 -29.82 -9.79
N ARG A 239 4.96 -30.77 -9.86
CA ARG A 239 3.76 -30.65 -10.70
C ARG A 239 2.92 -29.44 -10.26
N ILE A 240 2.66 -29.31 -8.97
CA ILE A 240 1.84 -28.20 -8.42
C ILE A 240 2.52 -26.86 -8.70
N ALA A 241 3.82 -26.75 -8.42
CA ALA A 241 4.58 -25.55 -8.72
C ALA A 241 4.52 -25.18 -10.21
N SER A 242 4.60 -26.16 -11.11
CA SER A 242 4.50 -25.92 -12.55
C SER A 242 3.15 -25.31 -12.93
N THR A 243 2.05 -25.82 -12.37
CA THR A 243 0.70 -25.29 -12.60
C THR A 243 0.55 -23.87 -12.03
N VAL A 244 1.10 -23.60 -10.85
CA VAL A 244 1.09 -22.27 -10.23
C VAL A 244 1.91 -21.27 -11.05
N CYS A 245 3.11 -21.64 -11.51
CA CYS A 245 3.94 -20.78 -12.35
C CYS A 245 3.24 -20.45 -13.68
N GLU A 246 2.55 -21.42 -14.30
CA GLU A 246 1.78 -21.19 -15.53
C GLU A 246 0.61 -20.22 -15.28
N HIS A 247 -0.12 -20.41 -14.18
CA HIS A 247 -1.24 -19.54 -13.78
C HIS A 247 -0.77 -18.11 -13.53
N LEU A 248 0.26 -17.93 -12.71
CA LEU A 248 0.84 -16.62 -12.42
C LEU A 248 1.38 -15.95 -13.70
N GLY A 249 2.01 -16.73 -14.59
CA GLY A 249 2.48 -16.22 -15.87
C GLY A 249 1.38 -15.68 -16.77
N LYS A 250 0.23 -16.36 -16.82
CA LYS A 250 -0.97 -15.87 -17.51
C LYS A 250 -1.47 -14.56 -16.92
N HIS A 251 -1.51 -14.45 -15.59
CA HIS A 251 -1.95 -13.23 -14.89
C HIS A 251 -1.01 -12.05 -15.18
N LEU A 252 0.30 -12.28 -15.12
CA LEU A 252 1.32 -11.26 -15.37
C LEU A 252 1.56 -10.98 -16.86
N LYS A 253 0.95 -11.76 -17.77
CA LYS A 253 1.21 -11.75 -19.22
C LYS A 253 2.70 -11.91 -19.53
N LYS A 254 3.37 -12.78 -18.79
CA LYS A 254 4.81 -13.06 -18.87
C LYS A 254 5.04 -14.57 -18.79
N THR A 255 6.04 -15.06 -19.51
CA THR A 255 6.53 -16.43 -19.32
C THR A 255 7.49 -16.43 -18.14
N LEU A 256 7.15 -17.18 -17.08
CA LEU A 256 8.07 -17.40 -15.98
C LEU A 256 9.22 -18.31 -16.41
N SER A 257 10.40 -18.09 -15.84
CA SER A 257 11.55 -18.96 -16.05
C SER A 257 11.27 -20.33 -15.47
N ASP A 258 11.65 -21.41 -16.17
CA ASP A 258 11.51 -22.78 -15.67
C ASP A 258 12.19 -22.97 -14.31
N THR A 259 13.24 -22.21 -14.03
CA THR A 259 13.94 -22.24 -12.72
C THR A 259 13.05 -21.85 -11.53
N GLU A 260 11.99 -21.08 -11.77
CA GLU A 260 11.00 -20.73 -10.74
C GLU A 260 10.19 -21.95 -10.30
N ILE A 261 9.97 -22.94 -11.20
CA ILE A 261 9.20 -24.15 -10.90
C ILE A 261 9.87 -24.94 -9.78
N GLY A 262 11.15 -25.30 -9.95
CA GLY A 262 11.89 -26.05 -8.93
C GLY A 262 12.07 -25.26 -7.64
N TYR A 263 12.21 -23.93 -7.73
CA TYR A 263 12.34 -23.07 -6.56
C TYR A 263 11.04 -23.01 -5.75
N LEU A 264 9.90 -22.80 -6.41
CA LEU A 264 8.59 -22.82 -5.76
C LEU A 264 8.26 -24.21 -5.20
N ALA A 265 8.54 -25.26 -5.96
CA ALA A 265 8.31 -26.65 -5.54
C ALA A 265 9.04 -27.00 -4.24
N MET A 266 10.29 -26.54 -4.07
CA MET A 266 11.02 -26.70 -2.82
C MET A 266 10.33 -26.02 -1.64
N HIS A 267 9.73 -24.83 -1.85
CA HIS A 267 9.00 -24.13 -0.79
C HIS A 267 7.65 -24.73 -0.49
N ILE A 268 6.96 -25.26 -1.50
CA ILE A 268 5.75 -26.09 -1.31
C ILE A 268 6.12 -27.29 -0.45
N GLU A 269 7.11 -28.09 -0.88
CA GLU A 269 7.52 -29.30 -0.18
C GLU A 269 7.81 -29.01 1.29
N ARG A 270 8.62 -27.99 1.57
CA ARG A 270 8.96 -27.57 2.93
C ARG A 270 7.74 -27.25 3.78
N VAL A 271 6.75 -26.55 3.24
CA VAL A 271 5.54 -26.16 3.99
C VAL A 271 4.73 -27.38 4.42
N TYR A 272 4.71 -28.44 3.60
CA TYR A 272 3.90 -29.62 3.86
C TYR A 272 4.68 -30.79 4.48
N THR A 273 6.00 -30.69 4.59
CA THR A 273 6.86 -31.66 5.31
C THR A 273 7.28 -31.20 6.72
N ASP A 274 7.32 -29.89 7.01
CA ASP A 274 7.67 -29.34 8.34
C ASP A 274 6.53 -29.52 9.40
N GLU A 275 5.57 -30.43 9.21
CA GLU A 275 4.46 -30.73 10.14
C GLU A 275 4.47 -32.18 10.71
N GLU A 276 5.65 -32.81 10.81
CA GLU A 276 5.88 -33.99 11.67
C GLU A 276 6.58 -33.62 13.00
#